data_AF-A0AAJ2B894-F1
#
_entry.id   AF-A0AAJ2B894-F1
#
_cell.length_a   1.000
_cell.length_b   1.000
_cell.length_c   1.000
_cell.angle_alpha   90.00
_cell.angle_beta   90.00
_cell.angle_gamma   90.00
#
_symmetry.space_group_name_H-M   'P 1'
#
loop_
_entity.id
_entity.type
_entity.pdbx_description
1 polymer ?
#
loop_
_entity_poly.entity_id
_entity_poly.type
_entity_poly.pdbx_seq_one_letter_code
_entity_poly.pdbx_strand_id
1 'polypeptide(L)'
;MKTTAVDRKHHVPGTSPGVLKRTSLEADRELAHLRKLVTAVRATSAPLPINVRYWRARLHELRIAYALLPVQLARLSALELEVEKIAQKQVDVGASDGRRAA
;
A
#
# COMPACT_ATOMS: atom_id res chain seq x y z
N MET A 1 23.54 -41.81 -17.57
CA MET A 1 22.74 -40.91 -16.72
C MET A 1 23.58 -39.67 -16.41
N LYS A 2 23.14 -38.46 -16.78
CA LYS A 2 23.86 -37.21 -16.52
C LYS A 2 22.95 -36.31 -15.67
N THR A 3 23.34 -36.08 -14.43
CA THR A 3 22.68 -35.20 -13.47
C THR A 3 23.12 -33.76 -13.71
N THR A 4 22.24 -32.92 -14.22
CA THR A 4 22.46 -31.47 -14.30
C THR A 4 22.21 -30.85 -12.92
N ALA A 5 23.29 -30.50 -12.24
CA ALA A 5 23.25 -29.67 -11.03
C ALA A 5 22.69 -28.29 -11.39
N VAL A 6 21.55 -27.93 -10.80
CA VAL A 6 20.97 -26.59 -10.89
C VAL A 6 21.76 -25.68 -9.96
N ASP A 7 22.63 -24.86 -10.55
CA ASP A 7 23.27 -23.73 -9.87
C ASP A 7 22.20 -22.67 -9.57
N ARG A 8 21.61 -22.76 -8.36
CA ARG A 8 20.70 -21.74 -7.82
C ARG A 8 21.53 -20.54 -7.39
N LYS A 9 21.89 -19.68 -8.35
CA LYS A 9 22.37 -18.33 -8.02
C LYS A 9 21.22 -17.54 -7.43
N HIS A 10 21.23 -17.39 -6.11
CA HIS A 10 20.47 -16.39 -5.39
C HIS A 10 20.96 -15.00 -5.81
N HIS A 11 20.46 -14.52 -6.96
CA HIS A 11 20.68 -13.16 -7.40
C HIS A 11 19.78 -12.25 -6.56
N VAL A 12 20.37 -11.64 -5.53
CA VAL A 12 19.79 -10.49 -4.83
C VAL A 12 20.06 -9.29 -5.72
N PRO A 13 19.05 -8.64 -6.35
CA PRO A 13 19.32 -7.48 -7.18
C PRO A 13 19.62 -6.30 -6.26
N GLY A 14 20.89 -5.89 -6.28
CA GLY A 14 21.31 -4.59 -5.79
C GLY A 14 20.63 -3.47 -6.57
N THR A 15 20.16 -2.46 -5.86
CA THR A 15 19.57 -1.22 -6.38
C THR A 15 20.46 -0.61 -7.47
N SER A 16 20.05 -0.77 -8.74
CA SER A 16 20.74 -0.25 -9.93
C SER A 16 19.92 0.89 -10.54
N PRO A 17 20.56 1.93 -11.14
CA PRO A 17 19.88 3.05 -11.78
C PRO A 17 19.29 2.59 -13.12
N GLY A 18 18.11 1.97 -13.07
CA GLY A 18 17.47 1.36 -14.24
C GLY A 18 16.28 0.47 -13.92
N VAL A 19 15.66 0.64 -12.74
CA VAL A 19 14.46 -0.13 -12.37
C VAL A 19 13.32 0.30 -13.29
N LEU A 20 13.03 -0.51 -14.29
CA LEU A 20 11.85 -0.34 -15.14
C LEU A 20 10.62 -0.26 -14.24
N LYS A 21 9.84 0.82 -14.40
CA LYS A 21 8.58 0.96 -13.68
C LYS A 21 7.66 -0.21 -14.03
N ARG A 22 6.96 -0.72 -13.02
CA ARG A 22 5.86 -1.67 -13.20
C ARG A 22 4.78 -1.04 -14.08
N THR A 23 4.05 -1.87 -14.79
CA THR A 23 3.10 -1.45 -15.83
C THR A 23 1.84 -0.80 -15.24
N SER A 24 1.12 -0.03 -16.07
CA SER A 24 -0.19 0.51 -15.70
C SER A 24 -1.22 -0.59 -15.39
N LEU A 25 -1.16 -1.74 -16.05
CA LEU A 25 -2.04 -2.87 -15.76
C LEU A 25 -1.79 -3.44 -14.36
N GLU A 26 -0.52 -3.55 -13.97
CA GLU A 26 -0.16 -3.96 -12.61
C GLU A 26 -0.60 -2.90 -11.58
N ALA A 27 -0.53 -1.62 -11.93
CA ALA A 27 -1.04 -0.55 -11.07
C ALA A 27 -2.55 -0.68 -10.84
N ASP A 28 -3.35 -0.99 -11.86
CA ASP A 28 -4.80 -1.19 -11.70
C ASP A 28 -5.11 -2.35 -10.76
N ARG A 29 -4.36 -3.46 -10.86
CA ARG A 29 -4.53 -4.62 -9.97
C ARG A 29 -4.23 -4.26 -8.51
N GLU A 30 -3.13 -3.54 -8.28
CA GLU A 30 -2.72 -3.09 -6.95
C GLU A 30 -3.71 -2.07 -6.38
N LEU A 31 -4.11 -1.07 -7.16
CA LEU A 31 -5.10 -0.08 -6.75
C LEU A 31 -6.45 -0.73 -6.41
N ALA A 32 -6.90 -1.72 -7.19
CA ALA A 32 -8.12 -2.47 -6.91
C ALA A 32 -8.00 -3.26 -5.60
N HIS A 33 -6.85 -3.90 -5.36
CA HIS A 33 -6.60 -4.66 -4.13
C HIS A 33 -6.61 -3.74 -2.89
N LEU A 34 -5.83 -2.67 -2.91
CA LEU A 34 -5.73 -1.73 -1.78
C LEU A 34 -7.08 -1.05 -1.51
N ARG A 35 -7.83 -0.66 -2.56
CA ARG A 35 -9.17 -0.11 -2.42
C ARG A 35 -10.13 -1.08 -1.74
N LYS A 36 -10.08 -2.37 -2.08
CA LYS A 36 -10.92 -3.40 -1.44
C LYS A 36 -10.63 -3.48 0.06
N LEU A 37 -9.36 -3.46 0.46
CA LEU A 37 -8.95 -3.48 1.86
C LEU A 37 -9.44 -2.24 2.62
N VAL A 38 -9.19 -1.04 2.08
CA VAL A 38 -9.62 0.22 2.70
C VAL A 38 -11.16 0.29 2.81
N THR A 39 -11.88 -0.20 1.79
CA THR A 39 -13.35 -0.26 1.81
C THR A 39 -13.85 -1.20 2.91
N ALA A 40 -13.22 -2.37 3.08
CA ALA A 40 -13.59 -3.31 4.13
C ALA A 40 -13.33 -2.75 5.54
N VAL A 41 -12.20 -2.08 5.74
CA VAL A 41 -11.85 -1.38 6.98
C VAL A 41 -12.89 -0.31 7.30
N ARG A 42 -13.26 0.50 6.31
CA ARG A 42 -14.29 1.53 6.47
C ARG A 42 -15.65 0.93 6.82
N ALA A 43 -16.05 -0.16 6.16
CA ALA A 43 -17.35 -0.80 6.39
C ALA A 43 -17.46 -1.40 7.80
N THR A 44 -16.35 -1.91 8.33
CA THR A 44 -16.29 -2.52 9.66
C THR A 44 -15.93 -1.54 10.77
N SER A 45 -15.59 -0.28 10.43
CA SER A 45 -14.99 0.69 11.36
C SER A 45 -13.78 0.14 12.12
N ALA A 46 -13.12 -0.87 11.56
CA ALA A 46 -11.93 -1.47 12.13
C ALA A 46 -10.73 -0.52 11.96
N PRO A 47 -9.66 -0.70 12.75
CA PRO A 47 -8.40 -0.07 12.43
C PRO A 47 -7.85 -0.58 11.10
N LEU A 48 -6.97 0.20 10.47
CA LEU A 48 -6.24 -0.27 9.29
C LEU A 48 -5.45 -1.53 9.67
N PRO A 49 -5.38 -2.55 8.79
CA PRO A 49 -4.55 -3.71 9.03
C PRO A 49 -3.10 -3.26 8.94
N ILE A 50 -2.29 -3.51 9.98
CA ILE A 50 -0.95 -2.92 10.14
C ILE A 50 -1.04 -1.41 10.45
N ASN A 51 0.07 -0.80 10.83
CA ASN A 51 0.14 0.63 11.17
C ASN A 51 -0.10 1.56 9.95
N VAL A 52 -0.52 2.79 10.22
CA VAL A 52 -0.75 3.84 9.19
C VAL A 52 0.52 4.15 8.39
N ARG A 53 1.70 4.08 9.01
CA ARG A 53 2.99 4.35 8.33
C ARG A 53 3.23 3.37 7.17
N TYR A 54 2.87 2.10 7.34
CA TYR A 54 2.94 1.09 6.30
C TYR A 54 2.07 1.46 5.10
N TRP A 55 0.82 1.87 5.34
CA TRP A 55 -0.09 2.26 4.26
C TRP A 55 0.41 3.48 3.48
N ARG A 56 0.89 4.50 4.19
CA ARG A 56 1.53 5.67 3.56
C ARG A 56 2.72 5.26 2.69
N ALA A 57 3.61 4.42 3.22
CA ALA A 57 4.75 3.91 2.48
C ALA A 57 4.32 3.11 1.24
N ARG A 58 3.31 2.25 1.37
CA ARG A 58 2.82 1.40 0.27
C ARG A 58 2.20 2.21 -0.86
N LEU A 59 1.41 3.24 -0.54
CA LEU A 59 0.83 4.13 -1.54
C LEU A 59 1.90 5.02 -2.20
N HIS A 60 2.89 5.47 -1.43
CA HIS A 60 4.04 6.19 -1.97
C HIS A 60 4.88 5.33 -2.92
N GLU A 61 5.12 4.06 -2.58
CA GLU A 61 5.81 3.09 -3.43
C GLU A 61 5.06 2.91 -4.76
N LEU A 62 3.72 2.80 -4.71
CA LEU A 62 2.89 2.69 -5.92
C LEU A 62 3.08 3.91 -6.83
N ARG A 63 3.19 5.12 -6.24
CA ARG A 63 3.40 6.37 -6.98
C ARG A 63 4.73 6.40 -7.74
N ILE A 64 5.80 5.88 -7.15
CA ILE A 64 7.16 5.98 -7.71
C ILE A 64 7.53 4.79 -8.59
N ALA A 65 7.05 3.59 -8.25
CA ALA A 65 7.46 2.34 -8.86
C ALA A 65 6.61 1.92 -10.07
N TYR A 66 5.47 2.58 -10.32
CA TYR A 66 4.54 2.23 -11.40
C TYR A 66 4.43 3.33 -12.46
N ALA A 67 4.20 2.92 -13.71
CA ALA A 67 3.84 3.78 -14.82
C ALA A 67 2.33 4.10 -14.75
N LEU A 68 1.98 5.15 -14.02
CA LEU A 68 0.59 5.52 -13.75
C LEU A 68 -0.01 6.40 -14.85
N LEU A 69 -1.22 6.04 -15.27
CA LEU A 69 -2.08 6.90 -16.08
C LEU A 69 -2.73 8.00 -15.22
N PRO A 70 -3.20 9.12 -15.81
CA PRO A 70 -3.85 10.20 -15.06
C PRO A 70 -5.03 9.73 -14.18
N VAL A 71 -5.85 8.82 -14.71
CA VAL A 71 -6.96 8.22 -13.95
C VAL A 71 -6.48 7.39 -12.76
N GLN A 72 -5.33 6.72 -12.88
CA GLN A 72 -4.75 5.92 -11.80
C GLN A 72 -4.13 6.81 -10.72
N LEU A 73 -3.52 7.93 -11.11
CA LEU A 73 -3.06 8.96 -10.16
C LEU A 73 -4.22 9.54 -9.35
N ALA A 74 -5.34 9.87 -10.00
CA ALA A 74 -6.53 10.37 -9.30
C ALA A 74 -7.08 9.33 -8.29
N ARG A 75 -7.13 8.05 -8.69
CA ARG A 75 -7.55 6.96 -7.81
C ARG A 75 -6.59 6.77 -6.63
N LEU A 76 -5.28 6.83 -6.88
CA LEU A 76 -4.26 6.75 -5.84
C LEU A 76 -4.43 7.88 -4.82
N SER A 77 -4.57 9.13 -5.28
CA SER A 77 -4.75 10.28 -4.38
C SER A 77 -6.06 10.22 -3.60
N ALA A 78 -7.14 9.70 -4.18
CA ALA A 78 -8.37 9.44 -3.42
C ALA A 78 -8.14 8.41 -2.31
N LEU A 79 -7.37 7.37 -2.58
CA LEU A 79 -7.06 6.31 -1.62
C LEU A 79 -6.13 6.81 -0.49
N GLU A 80 -5.15 7.64 -0.82
CA GLU A 80 -4.30 8.34 0.16
C GLU A 80 -5.16 9.15 1.15
N LEU A 81 -6.12 9.92 0.64
CA LEU A 81 -7.04 10.69 1.48
C LEU A 81 -7.95 9.79 2.35
N GLU A 82 -8.41 8.65 1.83
CA GLU A 82 -9.21 7.70 2.62
C GLU A 82 -8.42 7.10 3.78
N VAL A 83 -7.16 6.71 3.53
CA VAL A 83 -6.25 6.19 4.58
C VAL A 83 -6.03 7.24 5.67
N GLU A 84 -5.77 8.50 5.30
CA GLU A 84 -5.59 9.58 6.27
C GLU A 84 -6.85 9.85 7.10
N LYS A 85 -8.04 9.83 6.48
CA LYS A 85 -9.30 9.99 7.20
C LYS A 85 -9.54 8.86 8.20
N ILE A 86 -9.20 7.63 7.85
CA ILE A 86 -9.31 6.49 8.76
C ILE A 86 -8.30 6.61 9.91
N ALA A 87 -7.07 7.03 9.61
CA ALA A 87 -6.03 7.26 10.61
C ALA A 87 -6.44 8.34 11.63
N GLN A 88 -6.96 9.48 11.16
CA GLN A 88 -7.40 10.56 12.04
C GLN A 88 -8.55 10.13 12.95
N LYS A 89 -9.56 9.44 12.41
CA LYS A 89 -10.68 8.93 13.20
C LYS A 89 -10.25 8.01 14.34
N GLN A 90 -9.21 7.20 14.13
CA GLN A 90 -8.68 6.32 15.19
C GLN A 90 -8.01 7.12 16.32
N VAL A 91 -7.29 8.19 15.98
CA VAL A 91 -6.68 9.08 16.99
C VAL A 91 -7.77 9.78 17.82
N ASP A 92 -8.82 10.26 17.15
CA ASP A 92 -9.92 10.96 17.83
C ASP A 92 -10.70 10.04 18.80
N VAL A 93 -10.93 8.77 18.42
CA VAL A 93 -11.56 7.77 19.30
C VAL A 93 -10.67 7.49 20.52
N GLY A 94 -9.37 7.25 20.32
CA GLY A 94 -8.44 7.01 21.43
C GLY A 94 -8.30 8.21 22.38
N ALA A 95 -8.40 9.44 21.87
CA ALA A 95 -8.35 10.66 22.69
C ALA A 95 -9.67 10.93 23.45
N SER A 96 -10.80 10.43 22.96
CA SER A 96 -12.11 10.58 23.61
C SER A 96 -12.24 9.64 24.81
N ASP A 97 -11.73 8.41 24.70
CA ASP A 97 -11.75 7.43 25.80
C ASP A 97 -10.84 7.84 26.97
N GLY A 98 -9.71 8.49 26.69
CA GLY A 98 -8.82 9.03 27.74
C GLY A 98 -9.41 10.17 28.55
N ARG A 99 -10.43 10.87 28.03
CA ARG A 99 -11.05 12.04 28.68
C ARG A 99 -12.20 11.70 29.64
N ARG A 100 -12.68 10.45 29.65
CA ARG A 100 -13.70 9.95 30.59
C ARG A 100 -13.12 9.31 31.86
N ALA A 101 -11.80 9.20 31.96
CA ALA A 101 -11.11 8.52 33.06
C ALA A 101 -10.40 9.47 34.04
N ALA A 102 -10.83 10.75 34.10
CA ALA A 102 -10.29 11.76 35.02
C ALA A 102 -11.39 12.30 35.95
#